data_AF-M3DYX8-F1
#
_entry.id   AF-M3DYX8-F1
#
_cell.length_a   1.000
_cell.length_b   1.000
_cell.length_c   1.000
_cell.angle_alpha   90.00
_cell.angle_beta   90.00
_cell.angle_gamma   90.00
#
_symmetry.space_group_name_H-M   'P 1'
#
loop_
_entity.id
_entity.type
_entity.pdbx_description
1 polymer ?
#
loop_
_entity_poly.entity_id
_entity_poly.type
_entity_poly.pdbx_seq_one_letter_code
_entity_poly.pdbx_strand_id
1 'polypeptide(L)'
;MITVDGKHRPEGKGTLVSKRQYLADAAFTLALTSDDETLLHACATALRDPYWPLYLGRRSCPPEGPILLGHGEDPLRHLVHLPLAAKRPRSSRQPIEFYSDRPLSALPVNSDAPDKGDGDHHSGEITDEPMSFAPLARQYRPRPLYRRAVHLPDAAYKGFGTDYLKTLQNYIDTHFTTTERNTR
;
A
#
# COMPACT_ATOMS: atom_id res chain seq x y z
N MET A 1 28.98 -28.25 1.36
CA MET A 1 28.59 -27.59 2.64
C MET A 1 29.05 -28.51 3.77
N ILE A 2 29.92 -28.01 4.64
CA ILE A 2 30.52 -28.78 5.76
C ILE A 2 29.54 -28.74 6.94
N THR A 3 29.23 -29.88 7.54
CA THR A 3 28.40 -29.95 8.76
C THR A 3 29.22 -29.52 9.99
N VAL A 4 28.55 -29.25 11.11
CA VAL A 4 29.21 -28.97 12.41
C VAL A 4 30.19 -30.08 12.82
N ASP A 5 30.01 -31.30 12.33
CA ASP A 5 30.92 -32.44 12.52
C ASP A 5 32.05 -32.56 11.48
N GLY A 6 32.28 -31.54 10.63
CA GLY A 6 33.37 -31.52 9.65
C GLY A 6 33.20 -32.41 8.42
N LYS A 7 32.05 -33.10 8.26
CA LYS A 7 31.79 -33.98 7.11
C LYS A 7 31.19 -33.21 5.94
N HIS A 8 31.63 -33.53 4.73
CA HIS A 8 30.97 -33.07 3.50
C HIS A 8 29.63 -33.80 3.34
N ARG A 9 28.53 -33.05 3.18
CA ARG A 9 27.23 -33.65 2.85
C ARG A 9 27.28 -34.31 1.46
N PRO A 10 26.68 -35.50 1.28
CA PRO A 10 26.59 -36.17 -0.02
C PRO A 10 25.99 -35.25 -1.08
N GLU A 11 26.42 -35.42 -2.33
CA GLU A 11 25.84 -34.73 -3.48
C GLU A 11 24.31 -34.98 -3.51
N GLY A 12 23.52 -33.92 -3.68
CA GLY A 12 22.05 -33.98 -3.61
C GLY A 12 21.43 -33.90 -2.20
N LYS A 13 22.22 -33.89 -1.11
CA LYS A 13 21.74 -33.67 0.28
C LYS A 13 22.19 -32.34 0.89
N GLY A 14 22.60 -31.39 0.05
CA GLY A 14 22.97 -30.04 0.48
C GLY A 14 21.77 -29.22 0.96
N THR A 15 21.98 -28.32 1.93
CA THR A 15 20.94 -27.32 2.26
C THR A 15 20.78 -26.37 1.08
N LEU A 16 19.55 -26.25 0.57
CA LEU A 16 19.20 -25.23 -0.40
C LEU A 16 19.10 -23.89 0.32
N VAL A 17 19.97 -22.95 -0.05
CA VAL A 17 19.96 -21.59 0.48
C VAL A 17 19.18 -20.69 -0.47
N SER A 18 18.17 -19.99 0.06
CA SER A 18 17.46 -18.94 -0.68
C SER A 18 17.65 -17.60 0.02
N LYS A 19 17.93 -16.54 -0.76
CA LYS A 19 18.00 -15.16 -0.26
C LYS A 19 16.69 -14.46 -0.62
N ARG A 20 16.05 -13.82 0.36
CA ARG A 20 14.77 -13.13 0.20
C ARG A 20 14.92 -11.72 0.75
N GLN A 21 14.53 -10.74 -0.05
CA GLN A 21 14.55 -9.33 0.34
C GLN A 21 13.20 -8.96 0.95
N TYR A 22 13.24 -8.08 1.94
CA TYR A 22 12.10 -7.52 2.65
C TYR A 22 12.30 -6.01 2.77
N LEU A 23 11.19 -5.27 2.70
CA LEU A 23 11.16 -3.88 3.08
C LEU A 23 10.75 -3.79 4.55
N ALA A 24 11.54 -3.08 5.36
CA ALA A 24 11.30 -2.88 6.79
C ALA A 24 10.96 -1.41 7.07
N ASP A 25 10.20 -1.17 8.13
CA ASP A 25 9.81 0.17 8.60
C ASP A 25 9.15 1.05 7.52
N ALA A 26 8.32 0.45 6.67
CA ALA A 26 7.58 1.13 5.61
C ALA A 26 6.07 1.06 5.84
N ALA A 27 5.39 2.17 5.55
CA ALA A 27 3.94 2.29 5.58
C ALA A 27 3.43 2.77 4.22
N PHE A 28 2.33 2.18 3.76
CA PHE A 28 1.68 2.53 2.51
C PHE A 28 0.19 2.79 2.76
N THR A 29 -0.33 3.81 2.09
CA THR A 29 -1.76 4.10 2.05
C THR A 29 -2.20 3.93 0.60
N LEU A 30 -3.31 3.21 0.40
CA LEU A 30 -3.84 2.92 -0.94
C LEU A 30 -5.28 3.44 -1.02
N ALA A 31 -5.61 4.04 -2.16
CA ALA A 31 -6.98 4.29 -2.58
C ALA A 31 -7.32 3.28 -3.67
N LEU A 32 -8.34 2.45 -3.43
CA LEU A 32 -8.88 1.54 -4.43
C LEU A 32 -10.12 2.18 -5.07
N THR A 33 -10.12 2.30 -6.39
CA THR A 33 -11.22 2.89 -7.17
C THR A 33 -11.70 1.91 -8.22
N SER A 34 -13.00 1.92 -8.51
CA SER A 34 -13.63 1.14 -9.58
C SER A 34 -14.94 1.81 -9.96
N ASP A 35 -15.38 1.64 -11.21
CA ASP A 35 -16.73 2.02 -11.63
C ASP A 35 -17.79 0.99 -11.15
N ASP A 36 -17.35 -0.16 -10.66
CA ASP A 36 -18.19 -1.21 -10.08
C ASP A 36 -18.24 -1.09 -8.55
N GLU A 37 -19.27 -0.38 -8.07
CA GLU A 37 -19.54 -0.20 -6.64
C GLU A 37 -19.85 -1.52 -5.91
N THR A 38 -20.45 -2.49 -6.60
CA THR A 38 -20.77 -3.78 -5.99
C THR A 38 -19.50 -4.55 -5.68
N LEU A 39 -18.53 -4.52 -6.60
CA LEU A 39 -17.20 -5.09 -6.40
C LEU A 39 -16.45 -4.38 -5.26
N LEU A 40 -16.46 -3.05 -5.21
CA LEU A 40 -15.82 -2.31 -4.12
C LEU A 40 -16.41 -2.67 -2.75
N HIS A 41 -17.74 -2.75 -2.67
CA HIS A 41 -18.42 -3.15 -1.44
C HIS A 41 -18.07 -4.59 -1.02
N ALA A 42 -18.00 -5.52 -1.97
CA ALA A 42 -17.57 -6.90 -1.72
C ALA A 42 -16.12 -6.97 -1.21
N CYS A 43 -15.20 -6.22 -1.84
CA CYS A 43 -13.81 -6.12 -1.40
C CYS A 43 -13.70 -5.51 0.00
N ALA A 44 -14.41 -4.42 0.30
CA ALA A 44 -14.42 -3.80 1.62
C ALA A 44 -14.94 -4.77 2.69
N THR A 45 -15.99 -5.54 2.39
CA THR A 45 -16.54 -6.56 3.29
C THR A 45 -15.52 -7.67 3.54
N ALA A 46 -14.87 -8.19 2.48
CA ALA A 46 -13.86 -9.23 2.59
C ALA A 46 -12.58 -8.78 3.33
N LEU A 47 -12.23 -7.50 3.28
CA LEU A 47 -11.12 -6.94 4.07
C LEU A 47 -11.49 -6.77 5.55
N ARG A 48 -12.78 -6.53 5.85
CA ARG A 48 -13.28 -6.39 7.22
C ARG A 48 -13.43 -7.76 7.91
N ASP A 49 -13.92 -8.76 7.19
CA ASP A 49 -14.09 -10.14 7.65
C ASP A 49 -13.42 -11.12 6.68
N PRO A 50 -12.09 -11.27 6.76
CA PRO A 50 -11.35 -12.06 5.78
C PRO A 50 -11.47 -13.57 6.07
N TYR A 51 -11.90 -14.33 5.06
CA TYR A 51 -11.96 -15.79 5.13
C TYR A 51 -10.56 -16.44 5.33
N TRP A 52 -9.51 -15.83 4.78
CA TRP A 52 -8.12 -16.25 4.98
C TRP A 52 -7.31 -15.16 5.69
N PRO A 53 -6.31 -15.53 6.52
CA PRO A 53 -5.43 -14.54 7.13
C PRO A 53 -4.75 -13.65 6.09
N LEU A 54 -4.70 -12.34 6.35
CA LEU A 54 -4.09 -11.35 5.49
C LEU A 54 -2.58 -11.24 5.76
N TYR A 55 -1.80 -11.00 4.69
CA TYR A 55 -0.35 -10.85 4.77
C TYR A 55 0.15 -9.81 3.76
N LEU A 56 1.19 -9.06 4.11
CA LEU A 56 1.84 -8.08 3.24
C LEU A 56 2.93 -8.76 2.41
N GLY A 57 2.50 -9.39 1.31
CA GLY A 57 3.37 -10.10 0.36
C GLY A 57 3.66 -11.55 0.78
N ARG A 58 4.43 -11.77 1.85
CA ARG A 58 4.80 -13.12 2.34
C ARG A 58 4.08 -13.42 3.65
N ARG A 59 3.78 -14.71 3.92
CA ARG A 59 3.12 -15.17 5.17
C ARG A 59 3.85 -14.78 6.46
N SER A 60 5.15 -14.47 6.38
CA SER A 60 5.96 -14.01 7.51
C SER A 60 5.76 -12.52 7.84
N CYS A 61 4.99 -11.78 7.04
CA CYS A 61 4.75 -10.35 7.18
C CYS A 61 3.25 -10.11 7.44
N PRO A 62 2.73 -10.41 8.64
CA PRO A 62 1.36 -10.06 8.99
C PRO A 62 1.19 -8.53 9.04
N PRO A 63 0.00 -7.99 8.73
CA PRO A 63 -0.27 -6.58 8.92
C PRO A 63 -0.27 -6.20 10.42
N GLU A 64 0.10 -4.96 10.74
CA GLU A 64 0.13 -4.45 12.12
C GLU A 64 -1.28 -4.25 12.72
N GLY A 65 -2.30 -4.08 11.87
CA GLY A 65 -3.67 -3.86 12.27
C GLY A 65 -4.66 -4.04 11.11
N PRO A 66 -5.91 -3.57 11.27
CA PRO A 66 -6.91 -3.59 10.19
C PRO A 66 -6.39 -2.90 8.93
N ILE A 67 -6.49 -3.57 7.78
CA ILE A 67 -6.01 -3.04 6.49
C ILE A 67 -7.02 -2.02 5.92
N LEU A 68 -8.31 -2.23 6.14
CA LEU A 68 -9.34 -1.31 5.68
C LEU A 68 -9.46 -0.12 6.63
N LEU A 69 -9.01 1.05 6.18
CA LEU A 69 -9.19 2.31 6.92
C LEU A 69 -10.62 2.87 6.78
N GLY A 70 -11.26 2.65 5.64
CA GLY A 70 -12.58 3.20 5.35
C GLY A 70 -13.06 2.89 3.94
N HIS A 71 -14.34 3.18 3.70
CA HIS A 71 -14.99 3.10 2.39
C HIS A 71 -15.94 4.30 2.29
N GLY A 72 -15.87 5.04 1.19
CA GLY A 72 -16.71 6.19 0.93
C GLY A 72 -16.38 6.84 -0.40
N GLU A 73 -17.05 7.96 -0.66
CA GLU A 73 -16.83 8.77 -1.86
C GLU A 73 -15.46 9.45 -1.84
N ASP A 74 -14.93 9.76 -3.02
CA ASP A 74 -13.68 10.51 -3.21
C ASP A 74 -12.46 9.96 -2.43
N PRO A 75 -12.07 8.69 -2.67
CA PRO A 75 -10.93 8.08 -1.98
C PRO A 75 -9.59 8.77 -2.30
N LEU A 76 -9.47 9.44 -3.45
CA LEU A 76 -8.26 10.19 -3.83
C LEU A 76 -8.07 11.44 -2.97
N ARG A 77 -9.16 12.13 -2.60
CA ARG A 77 -9.09 13.21 -1.60
C ARG A 77 -8.64 12.68 -0.26
N HIS A 78 -9.16 11.55 0.19
CA HIS A 78 -8.71 10.97 1.45
C HIS A 78 -7.24 10.57 1.42
N LEU A 79 -6.77 9.99 0.31
CA LEU A 79 -5.38 9.59 0.12
C LEU A 79 -4.38 10.73 0.36
N VAL A 80 -4.71 11.96 -0.04
CA VAL A 80 -3.82 13.12 0.12
C VAL A 80 -3.99 13.87 1.45
N HIS A 81 -5.03 13.56 2.22
CA HIS A 81 -5.34 14.20 3.51
C HIS A 81 -5.10 13.30 4.73
N LEU A 82 -5.03 11.97 4.55
CA LEU A 82 -4.72 11.04 5.62
C LEU A 82 -3.37 11.37 6.28
N PRO A 83 -3.24 11.20 7.60
CA PRO A 83 -1.98 11.45 8.28
C PRO A 83 -0.90 10.51 7.77
N LEU A 84 0.31 11.03 7.60
CA LEU A 84 1.48 10.27 7.19
C LEU A 84 2.23 9.73 8.40
N ALA A 85 2.53 8.43 8.36
CA ALA A 85 3.53 7.78 9.20
C ALA A 85 4.95 8.18 8.76
N ALA A 86 5.28 9.46 8.86
CA ALA A 86 6.57 10.00 8.48
C ALA A 86 6.90 11.23 9.34
N LYS A 87 8.19 11.42 9.62
CA LYS A 87 8.68 12.64 10.26
C LYS A 87 8.72 13.77 9.23
N ARG A 88 8.39 14.98 9.67
CA ARG A 88 8.56 16.19 8.87
C ARG A 88 10.04 16.32 8.41
N PRO A 89 10.30 16.54 7.12
CA PRO A 89 11.66 16.82 6.63
C PRO A 89 12.26 18.05 7.32
N ARG A 90 13.54 18.00 7.72
CA ARG A 90 14.21 19.08 8.49
C ARG A 90 14.75 20.23 7.64
N SER A 91 15.09 19.97 6.37
CA SER A 91 15.90 20.92 5.57
C SER A 91 15.22 21.33 4.28
N SER A 92 14.63 20.40 3.53
CA SER A 92 13.94 20.67 2.27
C SER A 92 12.61 19.93 2.23
N ARG A 93 11.60 20.56 1.59
CA ARG A 93 10.30 19.94 1.37
C ARG A 93 10.50 18.75 0.42
N GLN A 94 10.48 17.55 0.98
CA GLN A 94 10.58 16.33 0.18
C GLN A 94 9.21 16.05 -0.44
N PRO A 95 9.13 15.83 -1.77
CA PRO A 95 7.88 15.42 -2.38
C PRO A 95 7.56 13.98 -1.97
N ILE A 96 6.28 13.69 -1.84
CA ILE A 96 5.74 12.34 -1.69
C ILE A 96 5.44 11.81 -3.09
N GLU A 97 5.86 10.59 -3.38
CA GLU A 97 5.62 9.93 -4.66
C GLU A 97 4.32 9.12 -4.60
N PHE A 98 3.41 9.42 -5.53
CA PHE A 98 2.19 8.67 -5.77
C PHE A 98 2.40 7.74 -6.96
N TYR A 99 1.84 6.54 -6.86
CA TYR A 99 1.91 5.48 -7.87
C TYR A 99 0.51 5.02 -8.22
N SER A 100 0.25 4.75 -9.50
CA SER A 100 -1.07 4.31 -9.96
C SER A 100 -0.96 3.46 -11.23
N ASP A 101 -1.97 2.62 -11.47
CA ASP A 101 -2.22 1.92 -12.73
C ASP A 101 -3.01 2.77 -13.74
N ARG A 102 -3.52 3.92 -13.30
CA ARG A 102 -4.25 4.92 -14.08
C ARG A 102 -3.59 6.30 -14.01
N PRO A 103 -3.86 7.21 -14.97
CA PRO A 103 -3.44 8.60 -14.89
C PRO A 103 -3.81 9.25 -13.55
N LEU A 104 -2.90 10.07 -13.01
CA LEU A 104 -2.98 10.75 -11.73
C LEU A 104 -3.41 12.22 -11.85
N SER A 105 -3.97 12.65 -12.99
CA SER A 105 -4.59 13.98 -13.16
C SER A 105 -5.70 14.24 -12.17
N ALA A 106 -6.49 13.20 -11.84
CA ALA A 106 -7.60 13.28 -10.91
C ALA A 106 -7.18 13.46 -9.43
N LEU A 107 -5.88 13.36 -9.12
CA LEU A 107 -5.40 13.55 -7.75
C LEU A 107 -5.61 15.03 -7.33
N PRO A 108 -6.37 15.31 -6.26
CA PRO A 108 -6.84 16.66 -5.92
C PRO A 108 -5.77 17.47 -5.18
N VAL A 109 -4.67 17.77 -5.88
CA VAL A 109 -3.51 18.48 -5.34
C VAL A 109 -3.00 19.51 -6.33
N ASN A 110 -2.78 20.72 -5.84
CA ASN A 110 -2.03 21.74 -6.56
C ASN A 110 -0.55 21.39 -6.42
N SER A 111 0.09 20.94 -7.50
CA SER A 111 1.49 20.53 -7.46
C SER A 111 2.41 21.68 -7.85
N ASP A 112 3.24 22.13 -6.91
CA ASP A 112 4.39 23.00 -7.17
C ASP A 112 5.71 22.21 -7.24
N ALA A 113 5.64 20.87 -7.19
CA ALA A 113 6.82 20.02 -7.20
C ALA A 113 7.49 20.04 -8.60
N PRO A 114 8.83 20.14 -8.68
CA PRO A 114 9.53 20.14 -9.96
C PRO A 114 9.26 18.84 -10.71
N ASP A 115 8.93 19.00 -11.99
CA ASP A 115 8.48 18.05 -13.01
C ASP A 115 9.06 16.63 -12.88
N LYS A 116 8.46 15.83 -12.00
CA LYS A 116 8.66 14.37 -11.94
C LYS A 116 7.35 13.68 -12.27
N GLY A 117 7.00 13.76 -13.55
CA GLY A 117 5.77 13.22 -14.12
C GLY A 117 4.58 14.15 -13.85
N ASP A 118 3.92 14.58 -14.92
CA ASP A 118 2.61 15.23 -14.87
C ASP A 118 1.54 14.33 -14.23
N GLY A 119 1.81 13.03 -14.18
CA GLY A 119 0.87 12.00 -13.75
C GLY A 119 -0.06 11.55 -14.87
N ASP A 120 -0.04 12.21 -16.02
CA ASP A 120 -0.90 11.95 -17.18
C ASP A 120 -0.24 11.01 -18.18
N HIS A 121 1.09 11.06 -18.27
CA HIS A 121 1.87 10.10 -19.04
C HIS A 121 2.42 8.99 -18.15
N HIS A 122 2.39 7.76 -18.67
CA HIS A 122 2.98 6.63 -17.95
C HIS A 122 4.50 6.82 -17.87
N SER A 123 5.05 6.60 -16.68
CA SER A 123 6.49 6.70 -16.39
C SER A 123 7.27 5.43 -16.77
N GLY A 124 6.56 4.37 -17.14
CA GLY A 124 7.10 3.06 -17.52
C GLY A 124 6.04 1.97 -17.42
N GLU A 125 6.48 0.71 -17.44
CA GLU A 125 5.65 -0.47 -17.27
C GLU A 125 6.14 -1.34 -16.12
N ILE A 126 5.23 -2.09 -15.51
CA ILE A 126 5.51 -3.08 -14.47
C ILE A 126 4.77 -4.39 -14.77
N THR A 127 5.43 -5.53 -14.55
CA THR A 127 4.85 -6.86 -14.81
C THR A 127 4.26 -7.46 -13.54
N ASP A 128 3.17 -6.88 -13.05
CA ASP A 128 2.50 -7.29 -11.81
C ASP A 128 0.98 -7.50 -11.95
N GLU A 129 0.41 -7.30 -13.15
CA GLU A 129 -1.01 -7.52 -13.43
C GLU A 129 -1.31 -9.03 -13.46
N PRO A 130 -2.09 -9.58 -12.51
CA PRO A 130 -2.22 -11.02 -12.33
C PRO A 130 -3.14 -11.64 -13.40
N MET A 131 -2.63 -12.65 -14.08
CA MET A 131 -3.40 -13.47 -15.04
C MET A 131 -3.79 -14.83 -14.44
N SER A 132 -2.95 -15.38 -13.56
CA SER A 132 -3.19 -16.65 -12.88
C SER A 132 -2.43 -16.72 -11.57
N PHE A 133 -3.10 -17.20 -10.52
CA PHE A 133 -2.49 -17.50 -9.21
C PHE A 133 -2.18 -18.99 -9.01
N ALA A 134 -2.40 -19.85 -10.02
CA ALA A 134 -2.19 -21.28 -9.92
C ALA A 134 -0.74 -21.63 -9.49
N PRO A 135 -0.51 -22.47 -8.46
CA PRO A 135 0.82 -22.66 -7.87
C PRO A 135 1.95 -23.03 -8.84
N LEU A 136 1.65 -23.76 -9.92
CA LEU A 136 2.62 -24.21 -10.93
C LEU A 136 2.49 -23.48 -12.28
N ALA A 137 1.59 -22.50 -12.37
CA ALA A 137 1.30 -21.76 -13.60
C ALA A 137 0.94 -20.30 -13.28
N ARG A 138 1.70 -19.67 -12.37
CA ARG A 138 1.54 -18.24 -12.05
C ARG A 138 1.95 -17.41 -13.24
N GLN A 139 1.09 -16.48 -13.65
CA GLN A 139 1.31 -15.64 -14.82
C GLN A 139 0.91 -14.21 -14.51
N TYR A 140 1.71 -13.27 -15.03
CA TYR A 140 1.52 -11.84 -14.91
C TYR A 140 1.76 -11.21 -16.28
N ARG A 141 1.09 -10.09 -16.56
CA ARG A 141 1.33 -9.28 -17.76
C ARG A 141 1.86 -7.90 -17.40
N PRO A 142 2.55 -7.20 -18.33
CA PRO A 142 2.88 -5.79 -18.14
C PRO A 142 1.63 -4.93 -18.05
N ARG A 143 1.68 -3.90 -17.19
CA ARG A 143 0.72 -2.78 -17.18
C ARG A 143 1.46 -1.44 -17.05
N PRO A 144 0.86 -0.33 -17.54
CA PRO A 144 1.42 1.01 -17.37
C PRO A 144 1.54 1.39 -15.88
N LEU A 145 2.59 2.17 -15.57
CA LEU A 145 2.83 2.73 -14.25
C LEU A 145 2.88 4.26 -14.33
N TYR A 146 1.93 4.92 -13.66
CA TYR A 146 1.89 6.36 -13.53
C TYR A 146 2.54 6.78 -12.22
N ARG A 147 3.31 7.87 -12.26
CA ARG A 147 3.99 8.45 -11.10
C ARG A 147 3.74 9.94 -11.07
N ARG A 148 3.46 10.47 -9.87
CA ARG A 148 3.33 11.90 -9.64
C ARG A 148 3.95 12.27 -8.30
N ALA A 149 4.88 13.21 -8.32
CA ALA A 149 5.51 13.73 -7.11
C ALA A 149 4.74 14.96 -6.60
N VAL A 150 4.39 14.99 -5.31
CA VAL A 150 3.54 16.05 -4.74
C VAL A 150 4.08 16.51 -3.39
N HIS A 151 4.07 17.82 -3.17
CA HIS A 151 4.37 18.40 -1.86
C HIS A 151 3.13 18.49 -0.99
N LEU A 152 2.97 17.53 -0.07
CA LEU A 152 1.90 17.61 0.93
C LEU A 152 2.21 18.69 2.00
N PRO A 153 1.18 19.24 2.67
CA PRO A 153 1.39 20.19 3.78
C PRO A 153 2.15 19.57 4.95
N ASP A 154 2.94 20.37 5.67
CA ASP A 154 3.69 19.91 6.84
C ASP A 154 2.79 19.31 7.93
N ALA A 155 1.52 19.75 7.99
CA ALA A 155 0.53 19.23 8.92
C ALA A 155 0.19 17.75 8.69
N ALA A 156 0.45 17.19 7.50
CA ALA A 156 0.21 15.79 7.18
C ALA A 156 1.19 14.84 7.90
N TYR A 157 2.41 15.30 8.22
CA TYR A 157 3.45 14.48 8.84
C TYR A 157 3.19 14.35 10.35
N LYS A 158 2.78 13.15 10.80
CA LYS A 158 2.44 12.89 12.21
C LYS A 158 3.46 12.04 12.95
N GLY A 159 4.61 11.76 12.33
CA GLY A 159 5.65 10.96 12.95
C GLY A 159 5.23 9.49 13.09
N PHE A 160 5.48 8.90 14.25
CA PHE A 160 5.27 7.48 14.50
C PHE A 160 4.72 7.27 15.91
N GLY A 161 4.28 6.04 16.19
CA GLY A 161 3.81 5.63 17.51
C GLY A 161 2.38 6.07 17.81
N THR A 162 2.05 6.18 19.08
CA THR A 162 0.66 6.34 19.54
C THR A 162 -0.01 7.62 19.09
N ASP A 163 0.74 8.71 18.93
CA ASP A 163 0.18 9.99 18.50
C ASP A 163 -0.25 9.94 17.02
N TYR A 164 0.53 9.26 16.19
CA TYR A 164 0.15 8.95 14.81
C TYR A 164 -1.12 8.10 14.78
N LEU A 165 -1.15 7.00 15.54
CA LEU A 165 -2.30 6.08 15.58
C LEU A 165 -3.58 6.79 16.06
N LYS A 166 -3.52 7.62 17.10
CA LYS A 166 -4.65 8.43 17.56
C LYS A 166 -5.13 9.41 16.50
N THR A 167 -4.19 10.05 15.80
CA THR A 167 -4.55 10.99 14.72
C THR A 167 -5.22 10.27 13.56
N LEU A 168 -4.70 9.10 13.18
CA LEU A 168 -5.29 8.25 12.14
C LEU A 168 -6.69 7.79 12.53
N GLN A 169 -6.87 7.31 13.77
CA GLN A 169 -8.17 6.88 14.26
C GLN A 169 -9.18 8.04 14.25
N ASN A 170 -8.80 9.22 14.75
CA ASN A 170 -9.68 10.40 14.72
C ASN A 170 -10.09 10.77 13.29
N TYR A 171 -9.17 10.66 12.33
CA TYR A 171 -9.48 10.91 10.92
C TYR A 171 -10.51 9.89 10.41
N ILE A 172 -10.29 8.61 10.68
CA ILE A 172 -11.21 7.53 10.31
C ILE A 172 -12.60 7.76 10.91
N ASP A 173 -12.65 8.07 12.20
CA ASP A 173 -13.91 8.29 12.92
C ASP A 173 -14.70 9.51 12.39
N THR A 174 -13.97 10.51 11.87
CA THR A 174 -14.58 11.72 11.31
C THR A 174 -15.09 11.51 9.88
N HIS A 175 -14.40 10.68 9.09
CA HIS A 175 -14.59 10.62 7.64
C HIS A 175 -15.20 9.32 7.12
N PHE A 176 -15.07 8.20 7.83
CA PHE A 176 -15.46 6.88 7.32
C PHE A 176 -16.49 6.15 8.17
N THR A 177 -16.71 6.56 9.41
CA THR A 177 -17.84 6.06 10.20
C THR A 177 -19.12 6.76 9.78
N THR A 178 -19.88 6.08 8.93
CA THR A 178 -21.33 6.26 8.92
C THR A 178 -21.83 5.82 10.29
N THR A 179 -22.45 6.72 11.05
CA THR A 179 -23.24 6.38 12.24
C THR A 179 -24.11 5.18 11.89
N GLU A 180 -23.85 4.02 12.51
CA GLU A 180 -24.79 2.91 12.45
C GLU A 180 -26.13 3.45 12.95
N ARG A 181 -27.03 3.76 12.02
CA ARG A 181 -28.43 4.00 12.34
C ARG A 181 -28.93 2.65 12.80
N ASN A 182 -28.87 2.48 14.11
CA ASN A 182 -29.38 1.37 14.88
C ASN A 182 -30.91 1.31 14.66
N THR A 183 -31.35 0.73 13.55
CA THR A 183 -32.74 0.29 13.38
C THR A 183 -32.90 -0.96 14.22
N ARG A 184 -33.43 -0.73 15.43
CA ARG A 184 -34.14 -1.72 16.23
C ARG A 184 -35.28 -2.37 15.44
#